data_AF-A0A9E5KCE9-F1
#
_entry.id   AF-A0A9E5KCE9-F1
#
_cell.length_a   1.000
_cell.length_b   1.000
_cell.length_c   1.000
_cell.angle_alpha   90.00
_cell.angle_beta   90.00
_cell.angle_gamma   90.00
#
_symmetry.space_group_name_H-M   'P 1'
#
loop_
_entity.id
_entity.type
_entity.pdbx_description
1 polymer ?
#
loop_
_entity_poly.entity_id
_entity_poly.type
_entity_poly.pdbx_seq_one_letter_code
_entity_poly.pdbx_strand_id
1 'polypeptide(L)' 'MRPWEIVESEELLRRDPWVAVHRDRLVLPSGNTADYFRVDLPDYAMVVPFTRTSTVV' A
#
# COMPACT_ATOMS: atom_id res chain seq x y z
N MET A 1 18.15 -4.61 -14.35
CA MET A 1 18.19 -3.87 -13.07
C MET A 1 17.96 -4.86 -11.95
N ARG A 2 18.61 -4.70 -10.78
CA ARG A 2 18.32 -5.55 -9.62
C ARG A 2 16.93 -5.21 -9.07
N PRO A 3 16.13 -6.20 -8.63
CA PRO A 3 14.84 -5.93 -8.00
C PRO A 3 15.03 -5.28 -6.63
N TRP A 4 13.95 -4.71 -6.10
CA TRP A 4 13.88 -4.32 -4.69
C TRP A 4 13.71 -5.60 -3.86
N GLU A 5 14.38 -5.68 -2.71
CA GLU A 5 14.35 -6.86 -1.86
C GLU A 5 13.91 -6.48 -0.45
N ILE A 6 12.89 -7.15 0.08
CA ILE A 6 12.50 -7.02 1.49
C ILE A 6 13.43 -7.91 2.31
N VAL A 7 14.16 -7.32 3.24
CA VAL A 7 15.08 -8.05 4.13
C VAL A 7 14.51 -8.26 5.53
N GLU A 8 13.55 -7.43 5.93
CA GLU A 8 12.86 -7.52 7.22
C GLU A 8 11.45 -6.94 7.06
N SER A 9 10.48 -7.51 7.76
CA SER A 9 9.11 -7.00 7.81
C SER A 9 8.60 -7.06 9.26
N GLU A 10 8.11 -5.94 9.75
CA GLU A 10 7.56 -5.77 11.10
C GLU A 10 6.12 -5.29 11.01
N GLU A 11 5.19 -5.97 11.70
CA GLU A 11 3.84 -5.45 11.88
C GLU A 11 3.82 -4.43 13.03
N LEU A 12 3.46 -3.19 12.72
CA LEU A 12 3.38 -2.09 13.68
C LEU A 12 1.99 -1.94 14.31
N LEU A 13 0.95 -2.27 13.54
CA LEU A 13 -0.45 -2.15 13.97
C LEU A 13 -1.32 -3.15 13.23
N ARG A 14 -2.27 -3.75 13.94
CA ARG A 14 -3.37 -4.53 13.35
C ARG A 14 -4.69 -4.22 14.04
N ARG A 15 -5.71 -3.88 13.25
CA ARG A 15 -7.09 -3.62 13.67
C ARG A 15 -8.03 -4.22 12.65
N ASP A 16 -8.23 -5.53 12.74
CA ASP A 16 -9.11 -6.25 11.82
C ASP A 16 -10.58 -5.82 11.98
N PRO A 17 -11.35 -5.77 10.88
CA PRO A 17 -10.95 -5.99 9.49
C PRO A 17 -10.47 -4.71 8.76
N TRP A 18 -10.12 -3.65 9.50
CA TRP A 18 -10.06 -2.29 8.95
C TRP A 18 -8.69 -1.86 8.44
N VAL A 19 -7.62 -2.16 9.19
CA VAL A 19 -6.27 -1.69 8.84
C VAL A 19 -5.19 -2.56 9.46
N ALA A 20 -4.15 -2.81 8.68
CA ALA A 20 -2.85 -3.25 9.18
C ALA A 20 -1.74 -2.31 8.65
N VAL A 21 -0.70 -2.10 9.45
CA VAL A 21 0.46 -1.28 9.09
C VAL A 21 1.73 -2.09 9.29
N HIS A 22 2.57 -2.12 8.26
CA HIS A 22 3.84 -2.82 8.26
C HIS A 22 5.00 -1.84 8.00
N ARG A 23 6.15 -2.09 8.61
CA ARG A 23 7.43 -1.53 8.20
C ARG A 23 8.26 -2.62 7.54
N ASP A 24 8.55 -2.43 6.26
CA ASP A 24 9.46 -3.28 5.50
C ASP A 24 10.81 -2.57 5.39
N ARG A 25 11.89 -3.25 5.78
CA ARG A 25 13.25 -2.79 5.48
C ARG A 25 13.66 -3.35 4.13
N LEU A 26 14.07 -2.48 3.22
CA LEU A 26 14.36 -2.81 1.83
C LEU A 26 15.83 -2.60 1.48
N VAL A 27 16.34 -3.45 0.60
CA VAL A 27 17.54 -3.15 -0.21
C VAL A 27 17.07 -2.65 -1.57
N LEU A 28 17.48 -1.43 -1.91
CA LEU A 28 17.17 -0.78 -3.18
C LEU A 28 18.05 -1.35 -4.31
N PRO A 29 17.67 -1.17 -5.60
CA PRO A 29 18.49 -1.60 -6.73
C PRO A 29 19.91 -1.04 -6.74
N SER A 30 20.11 0.13 -6.11
CA SER A 30 21.41 0.78 -5.93
C SER A 30 22.29 0.12 -4.86
N GLY A 31 21.75 -0.75 -4.02
CA GLY A 31 22.42 -1.38 -2.87
C GLY A 31 22.24 -0.65 -1.54
N ASN A 32 21.62 0.54 -1.54
CA ASN A 32 21.29 1.26 -0.30
C ASN A 32 20.08 0.63 0.40
N THR A 33 19.94 0.85 1.71
CA THR A 33 18.76 0.42 2.47
C THR A 33 17.79 1.56 2.71
N ALA A 34 16.49 1.26 2.75
CA ALA A 34 15.43 2.20 3.12
C ALA A 34 14.32 1.49 3.90
N ASP A 35 13.58 2.24 4.73
CA ASP A 35 12.33 1.77 5.32
C ASP A 35 11.14 2.14 4.41
N TYR A 36 10.24 1.19 4.21
CA TYR A 36 8.98 1.35 3.48
C TYR A 36 7.82 1.02 4.40
N PHE A 37 6.88 1.94 4.54
CA PHE A 37 5.69 1.74 5.36
C PHE A 37 4.51 1.37 4.47
N ARG A 38 3.98 0.17 4.66
CA ARG A 38 2.82 -0.35 3.93
C ARG A 38 1.58 -0.26 4.82
N VAL A 39 0.47 0.19 4.24
CA VAL A 39 -0.84 0.20 4.90
C VAL A 39 -1.76 -0.72 4.11
N ASP A 40 -2.19 -1.80 4.75
CA ASP A 40 -3.13 -2.76 4.17
C ASP A 40 -4.54 -2.36 4.61
N LEU A 41 -5.36 -2.00 3.63
CA LEU A 41 -6.77 -1.66 3.78
C LEU A 41 -7.63 -2.70 3.03
N PRO A 42 -8.90 -2.88 3.40
CA PRO A 42 -9.84 -3.66 2.61
C PRO A 42 -9.92 -3.18 1.17
N ASP A 43 -10.08 -4.13 0.25
CA ASP A 43 -10.38 -3.83 -1.14
C ASP A 43 -11.68 -3.00 -1.22
N TYR A 44 -11.70 -2.04 -2.15
CA TYR A 44 -12.86 -1.19 -2.38
C TYR A 44 -13.10 -0.97 -3.87
N ALA A 45 -14.36 -0.72 -4.22
CA ALA A 45 -14.75 -0.26 -5.54
C ALA A 45 -15.06 1.23 -5.48
N MET A 46 -14.46 2.01 -6.37
CA MET A 46 -14.87 3.39 -6.59
C MET A 46 -15.89 3.43 -7.73
N VAL A 47 -17.07 3.98 -7.45
CA VAL A 47 -18.12 4.17 -8.46
C VAL A 47 -18.14 5.64 -8.84
N VAL A 48 -18.05 5.93 -10.13
CA VAL A 48 -18.23 7.28 -10.68
C VAL A 48 -19.56 7.31 -11.42
N PRO A 49 -20.67 7.72 -10.77
CA PRO A 49 -21.96 7.74 -11.40
C PRO A 49 -22.09 8.97 -12.32
N PHE A 50 -22.71 8.76 -13.49
CA PHE A 50 -23.03 9.82 -14.43
C PHE A 50 -24.53 9.96 -14.60
N THR A 51 -25.01 11.20 -14.63
CA THR A 51 -26.39 11.50 -15.05
C THR A 51 -26.54 11.30 -16.56
N ARG A 52 -27.78 11.31 -17.06
CA ARG A 52 -28.07 11.27 -18.51
C ARG A 52 -27.46 12.44 -19.29
N THR A 53 -27.15 13.53 -18.60
CA THR A 53 -26.48 14.72 -19.17
C THR A 53 -24.96 14.70 -18.93
N SER A 54 -24.41 13.54 -18.58
CA SER A 54 -22.97 13.32 -18.37
C SER A 54 -22.39 14.13 -17.20
N THR A 55 -23.19 14.45 -16.19
CA THR A 55 -22.74 15.10 -14.95
C THR A 55 -22.34 14.06 -13.93
N VAL A 56 -21.20 14.22 -13.26
CA VAL A 56 -20.76 13.37 -12.14
C VAL A 56 -21.53 13.74 -10.87
N VAL A 57 -22.00 12.75 -10.11
CA VAL A 57 -22.70 12.92 -8.81
C VAL A 57 -21.98 12.23 -7.66
#